data_AF-A0A1B9GJ37-F1
#
_entry.id   AF-A0A1B9GJ37-F1
#
_cell.length_a   1.000
_cell.length_b   1.000
_cell.length_c   1.000
_cell.angle_alpha   90.00
_cell.angle_beta   90.00
_cell.angle_gamma   90.00
#
_symmetry.space_group_name_H-M   'P 1'
#
loop_
_entity.id
_entity.type
_entity.pdbx_description
1 polymer ?
#
loop_
_entity_poly.entity_id
_entity_poly.type
_entity_poly.pdbx_seq_one_letter_code
_entity_poly.pdbx_strand_id
1 'polypeptide(L)'
;MSARVSIRVSIAWSGHPAIEDTDTLVLTIGSYSLDLRVFNDNAGPDKGTIDWSTVARVGEIEGSTKDQGVFDTLPNGDVTETGIMHNPKTDRYEPYVETWRRLNLGSGADIPYLVLERQKKKEANASAESGTGEHEHEEGVFIGRVGGYALGLAKVDGVYHAWRDSLSENGWERVYEFSNHKECLRELLPTLPVSVPVSVPVSVPVSVPVSVPEGWTEGATVKLGESEWIVRAAGTV
;
A
#
# COMPACT_ATOMS: atom_id res chain seq x y z
N MET A 1 -0.93 -10.27 -15.35
CA MET A 1 -0.21 -9.32 -14.47
C MET A 1 -0.11 -9.98 -13.10
N SER A 2 1.01 -9.87 -12.38
CA SER A 2 1.13 -10.48 -11.05
C SER A 2 0.64 -9.54 -9.96
N ALA A 3 -0.22 -10.03 -9.07
CA ALA A 3 -0.52 -9.36 -7.81
C ALA A 3 -0.23 -10.29 -6.64
N ARG A 4 0.38 -9.77 -5.57
CA ARG A 4 0.70 -10.51 -4.35
C ARG A 4 0.60 -9.63 -3.13
N VAL A 5 0.33 -10.26 -2.00
CA VAL A 5 0.34 -9.65 -0.67
C VAL A 5 1.44 -10.32 0.14
N SER A 6 2.31 -9.51 0.74
CA SER A 6 3.39 -9.99 1.61
C SER A 6 3.32 -9.30 2.96
N ILE A 7 3.65 -10.05 4.00
CA ILE A 7 3.90 -9.52 5.34
C ILE A 7 5.37 -9.73 5.68
N ARG A 8 5.93 -8.85 6.49
CA ARG A 8 7.26 -9.09 7.07
C ARG A 8 7.11 -10.01 8.27
N VAL A 9 7.87 -11.10 8.26
CA VAL A 9 7.95 -12.07 9.35
C VAL A 9 8.96 -11.60 10.38
N SER A 10 10.07 -11.03 9.92
CA SER A 10 11.09 -10.44 10.78
C SER A 10 12.08 -9.58 10.00
N ILE A 11 12.81 -8.76 10.74
CA ILE A 11 14.03 -8.07 10.31
C ILE A 11 15.16 -8.33 11.32
N ALA A 12 16.37 -8.56 10.82
CA ALA A 12 17.59 -8.62 11.61
C ALA A 12 18.63 -7.64 11.05
N TRP A 13 19.38 -6.99 11.94
CA TRP A 13 20.41 -6.01 11.60
C TRP A 13 21.77 -6.50 12.07
N SER A 14 22.82 -6.44 11.26
CA SER A 14 24.23 -6.65 11.68
C SER A 14 24.48 -7.87 12.59
N GLY A 15 23.74 -8.98 12.44
CA GLY A 15 23.87 -10.18 13.27
C GLY A 15 23.15 -10.13 14.63
N HIS A 16 22.38 -9.08 14.91
CA HIS A 16 21.43 -9.05 16.02
C HIS A 16 20.28 -10.05 15.81
N PRO A 17 19.64 -10.52 16.89
CA PRO A 17 18.47 -11.38 16.78
C PRO A 17 17.38 -10.74 15.93
N ALA A 18 16.72 -11.56 15.12
CA ALA A 18 15.59 -11.11 14.32
C ALA A 18 14.41 -10.69 15.22
N ILE A 19 13.75 -9.60 14.85
CA ILE A 19 12.56 -9.07 15.54
C ILE A 19 11.48 -8.75 14.51
N GLU A 20 10.23 -8.61 14.96
CA GLU A 20 9.17 -7.99 14.18
C GLU A 20 8.36 -7.05 15.07
N ASP A 21 8.73 -5.78 15.05
CA ASP A 21 8.09 -4.70 15.79
C ASP A 21 7.06 -3.94 14.95
N THR A 22 6.75 -4.39 13.74
CA THR A 22 5.73 -3.77 12.89
C THR A 22 4.64 -4.73 12.44
N ASP A 23 3.47 -4.19 12.13
CA ASP A 23 2.44 -4.82 11.29
C ASP A 23 2.67 -4.39 9.84
N THR A 24 3.72 -4.94 9.22
CA THR A 24 4.10 -4.61 7.84
C THR A 24 3.22 -5.34 6.84
N LEU A 25 2.66 -4.58 5.88
CA LEU A 25 1.94 -5.10 4.73
C LEU A 25 2.48 -4.48 3.43
N VAL A 26 2.81 -5.34 2.46
CA VAL A 26 3.26 -4.94 1.13
C VAL A 26 2.34 -5.51 0.06
N LEU A 27 1.80 -4.64 -0.78
CA LEU A 27 1.05 -5.01 -1.99
C LEU A 27 1.96 -4.81 -3.21
N THR A 28 2.31 -5.89 -3.91
CA THR A 28 2.99 -5.78 -5.22
C THR A 28 1.98 -6.09 -6.32
N ILE A 29 1.72 -5.13 -7.21
CA ILE A 29 0.73 -5.21 -8.29
C ILE A 29 1.35 -4.71 -9.58
N GLY A 30 1.64 -5.62 -10.52
CA GLY A 30 2.39 -5.27 -11.73
C GLY A 30 3.72 -4.61 -11.35
N SER A 31 3.97 -3.40 -11.84
CA SER A 31 5.15 -2.60 -11.53
C SER A 31 5.01 -1.72 -10.29
N TYR A 32 4.00 -1.88 -9.45
CA TYR A 32 3.78 -1.06 -8.26
C TYR A 32 4.03 -1.88 -7.00
N SER A 33 4.75 -1.30 -6.03
CA SER A 33 4.86 -1.81 -4.67
C SER A 33 4.39 -0.75 -3.70
N LEU A 34 3.34 -1.05 -2.94
CA LEU A 34 2.84 -0.22 -1.84
C LEU A 34 3.27 -0.90 -0.53
N ASP A 35 4.13 -0.24 0.24
CA ASP A 35 4.71 -0.77 1.48
C ASP A 35 4.31 0.15 2.64
N LEU A 36 3.60 -0.41 3.62
CA LEU A 36 3.21 0.27 4.84
C LEU A 36 3.65 -0.54 6.06
N ARG A 37 4.40 0.11 6.94
CA ARG A 37 4.93 -0.44 8.18
C ARG A 37 4.47 0.41 9.35
N VAL A 38 3.71 -0.21 10.23
CA VAL A 38 3.15 0.44 11.42
C VAL A 38 3.66 -0.30 12.65
N PHE A 39 4.22 0.42 13.61
CA PHE A 39 4.72 -0.17 14.84
C PHE A 39 3.60 -0.90 15.61
N ASN A 40 3.83 -2.16 15.95
CA ASN A 40 2.91 -3.03 16.67
C ASN A 40 3.17 -3.00 18.19
N ASP A 41 2.53 -3.90 18.94
CA ASP A 41 2.65 -3.97 20.41
C ASP A 41 4.09 -4.22 20.91
N ASN A 42 4.95 -4.82 20.09
CA ASN A 42 6.34 -5.10 20.44
C ASN A 42 7.25 -3.86 20.33
N ALA A 43 6.79 -2.78 19.69
CA ALA A 43 7.58 -1.57 19.49
C ALA A 43 7.70 -0.68 20.74
N GLY A 44 6.93 -0.96 21.79
CA GLY A 44 6.94 -0.17 23.02
C GLY A 44 6.38 1.25 22.79
N PRO A 45 7.15 2.33 23.03
CA PRO A 45 6.64 3.70 22.95
C PRO A 45 6.19 4.13 21.55
N ASP A 46 6.74 3.51 20.50
CA ASP A 46 6.42 3.86 19.12
C ASP A 46 5.15 3.17 18.60
N LYS A 47 4.54 2.29 19.42
CA LYS A 47 3.32 1.55 19.07
C LYS A 47 2.27 2.46 18.45
N GLY A 48 1.73 2.03 17.31
CA GLY A 48 0.66 2.73 16.62
C GLY A 48 1.12 4.00 15.92
N THR A 49 2.41 4.09 15.56
CA THR A 49 2.93 5.13 14.66
C THR A 49 3.48 4.50 13.38
N ILE A 50 3.65 5.30 12.33
CA ILE A 50 4.21 4.84 11.05
C ILE A 50 5.74 4.76 11.19
N ASP A 51 6.30 3.58 10.94
CA ASP A 51 7.74 3.37 10.76
C ASP A 51 8.15 3.75 9.33
N TRP A 52 7.40 3.26 8.35
CA TRP A 52 7.68 3.47 6.94
C TRP A 52 6.41 3.44 6.08
N SER A 53 6.37 4.27 5.03
CA SER A 53 5.30 4.29 4.04
C SER A 53 5.88 4.72 2.70
N THR A 54 5.78 3.85 1.68
CA THR A 54 6.30 4.17 0.36
C THR A 54 5.50 3.52 -0.77
N VAL A 55 5.53 4.18 -1.93
CA VAL A 55 5.08 3.62 -3.20
C VAL A 55 6.24 3.64 -4.17
N ALA A 56 6.70 2.45 -4.56
CA ALA A 56 7.79 2.29 -5.51
C ALA A 56 7.25 1.78 -6.85
N ARG A 57 7.85 2.27 -7.94
CA ARG A 57 7.75 1.59 -9.24
C ARG A 57 8.81 0.51 -9.32
N VAL A 58 8.38 -0.74 -9.18
CA VAL A 58 9.23 -1.90 -9.39
C VAL A 58 9.38 -2.08 -10.90
N GLY A 59 10.45 -1.54 -11.47
CA GLY A 59 10.94 -2.01 -12.75
C GLY A 59 11.87 -3.20 -12.52
N GLU A 60 11.79 -4.25 -13.33
CA GLU A 60 12.96 -5.09 -13.58
C GLU A 60 14.00 -4.23 -14.30
N ILE A 61 14.73 -3.41 -13.55
CA ILE A 61 15.86 -2.65 -14.10
C ILE A 61 17.11 -3.37 -13.61
N GLU A 62 17.77 -4.08 -14.52
CA GLU A 62 19.17 -4.48 -14.32
C GLU A 62 19.97 -3.21 -13.95
N GLY A 63 20.42 -3.14 -12.69
CA GLY A 63 21.32 -2.09 -12.21
C GLY A 63 20.71 -0.80 -11.61
N SER A 64 19.47 -0.79 -11.10
CA SER A 64 18.91 0.42 -10.48
C SER A 64 19.00 0.46 -8.94
N THR A 65 19.72 1.49 -8.45
CA THR A 65 19.99 2.04 -7.09
C THR A 65 20.76 1.20 -6.04
N LYS A 66 21.33 1.89 -5.04
CA LYS A 66 22.27 1.36 -4.01
C LYS A 66 21.64 0.43 -2.96
N ASP A 67 20.30 0.38 -2.87
CA ASP A 67 19.53 -0.50 -1.97
C ASP A 67 19.04 -1.74 -2.74
N GLN A 68 19.95 -2.53 -3.30
CA GLN A 68 19.58 -3.82 -3.88
C GLN A 68 19.51 -4.87 -2.79
N GLY A 69 18.29 -5.19 -2.35
CA GLY A 69 18.00 -6.43 -1.67
C GLY A 69 18.23 -7.62 -2.60
N VAL A 70 19.00 -8.62 -2.17
CA VAL A 70 19.10 -9.93 -2.81
C VAL A 70 18.02 -10.83 -2.22
N PHE A 71 17.23 -11.46 -3.09
CA PHE A 71 16.10 -12.28 -2.69
C PHE A 71 16.39 -13.77 -2.84
N ASP A 72 16.20 -14.53 -1.77
CA ASP A 72 16.33 -15.99 -1.76
C ASP A 72 15.03 -16.63 -1.21
N THR A 73 14.54 -17.67 -1.88
CA THR A 73 13.35 -18.40 -1.43
C THR A 73 13.75 -19.53 -0.48
N LEU A 74 13.18 -19.52 0.72
CA LEU A 74 13.40 -20.53 1.74
C LEU A 74 12.58 -21.81 1.46
N PRO A 75 12.96 -22.98 2.03
CA PRO A 75 12.23 -24.23 1.83
C PRO A 75 10.76 -24.20 2.27
N ASN A 76 10.39 -23.30 3.19
CA ASN A 76 9.02 -23.12 3.65
C ASN A 76 8.18 -22.17 2.76
N GLY A 77 8.77 -21.61 1.69
CA GLY A 77 8.13 -20.67 0.77
C GLY A 77 8.21 -19.19 1.18
N ASP A 78 8.72 -18.89 2.38
CA ASP A 78 9.08 -17.51 2.75
C ASP A 78 10.29 -17.06 1.91
N VAL A 79 10.53 -15.74 1.83
CA VAL A 79 11.61 -15.15 1.03
C VAL A 79 12.46 -14.29 1.94
N THR A 80 13.78 -14.48 1.93
CA THR A 80 14.70 -13.54 2.57
C THR A 80 15.12 -12.47 1.59
N GLU A 81 15.12 -11.23 2.03
CA GLU A 81 15.74 -10.09 1.36
C GLU A 81 16.96 -9.67 2.19
N THR A 82 18.12 -9.58 1.55
CA THR A 82 19.36 -9.17 2.22
C THR A 82 20.00 -8.00 1.50
N GLY A 83 20.46 -7.01 2.25
CA GLY A 83 21.05 -5.82 1.67
C GLY A 83 21.76 -4.99 2.72
N ILE A 84 22.04 -3.73 2.37
CA ILE A 84 22.52 -2.71 3.31
C ILE A 84 21.50 -1.58 3.23
N MET A 85 20.94 -1.16 4.36
CA MET A 85 20.05 0.01 4.42
C MET A 85 20.38 0.85 5.65
N HIS A 86 19.87 2.07 5.71
CA HIS A 86 20.00 2.92 6.89
C HIS A 86 19.16 2.36 8.04
N ASN A 87 19.79 2.11 9.19
CA ASN A 87 19.16 1.73 10.44
C ASN A 87 18.91 2.99 11.28
N PRO A 88 17.65 3.44 11.46
CA PRO A 88 17.34 4.65 12.22
C PRO A 88 17.73 4.56 13.70
N LYS A 89 17.79 3.35 14.28
CA LYS A 89 18.14 3.15 15.70
C LYS A 89 19.63 3.40 15.97
N THR A 90 20.50 3.18 14.98
CA THR A 90 21.95 3.36 15.11
C THR A 90 22.49 4.53 14.28
N ASP A 91 21.66 5.11 13.42
CA ASP A 91 22.00 6.13 12.43
C ASP A 91 23.15 5.72 11.49
N ARG A 92 23.15 4.44 11.07
CA ARG A 92 24.19 3.85 10.22
C ARG A 92 23.61 3.01 9.10
N TYR A 93 24.36 2.91 8.01
CA TYR A 93 24.07 1.89 6.99
C TYR A 93 24.59 0.55 7.47
N GLU A 94 23.69 -0.41 7.62
CA GLU A 94 23.97 -1.70 8.21
C GLU A 94 23.43 -2.84 7.33
N PRO A 95 24.11 -4.01 7.31
CA PRO A 95 23.55 -5.19 6.70
C PRO A 95 22.24 -5.56 7.37
N TYR A 96 21.24 -5.90 6.57
CA TYR A 96 19.95 -6.38 7.04
C TYR A 96 19.57 -7.71 6.40
N VAL A 97 18.71 -8.45 7.10
CA VAL A 97 17.97 -9.59 6.57
C VAL A 97 16.50 -9.39 6.93
N GLU A 98 15.65 -9.15 5.94
CA GLU A 98 14.20 -9.20 6.09
C GLU A 98 13.69 -10.56 5.65
N THR A 99 12.82 -11.19 6.43
CA THR A 99 12.11 -12.41 6.02
C THR A 99 10.67 -12.04 5.70
N TRP A 100 10.21 -12.41 4.51
CA TRP A 100 8.92 -12.06 3.96
C TRP A 100 8.07 -13.31 3.75
N ARG A 101 6.81 -13.25 4.19
CA ARG A 101 5.82 -14.28 3.90
C ARG A 101 4.84 -13.79 2.85
N ARG A 102 4.73 -14.53 1.75
CA ARG A 102 3.67 -14.33 0.76
C ARG A 102 2.40 -14.95 1.28
N LEU A 103 1.34 -14.15 1.41
CA LEU A 103 0.06 -14.66 1.88
C LEU A 103 -0.57 -15.52 0.80
N ASN A 104 -1.09 -16.68 1.20
CA ASN A 104 -1.89 -17.52 0.32
C ASN A 104 -3.28 -16.86 0.17
N LEU A 105 -3.55 -16.31 -1.00
CA LEU A 105 -4.81 -15.63 -1.29
C LEU A 105 -5.93 -16.62 -1.68
N GLY A 106 -5.66 -17.92 -1.64
CA GLY A 106 -6.52 -18.98 -2.13
C GLY A 106 -6.18 -19.40 -3.55
N SER A 107 -6.55 -20.62 -3.93
CA SER A 107 -6.48 -21.12 -5.30
C SER A 107 -7.91 -21.30 -5.83
N GLY A 108 -8.24 -20.62 -6.93
CA GLY A 108 -9.52 -20.82 -7.65
C GLY A 108 -10.53 -19.67 -7.63
N ALA A 109 -10.16 -18.45 -7.21
CA ALA A 109 -11.01 -17.27 -7.36
C ALA A 109 -10.33 -16.26 -8.30
N ASP A 110 -11.14 -15.51 -9.04
CA ASP A 110 -10.75 -14.28 -9.73
C ASP A 110 -10.37 -13.22 -8.67
N ILE A 111 -9.16 -13.32 -8.10
CA ILE A 111 -8.74 -12.47 -6.99
C ILE A 111 -8.52 -11.05 -7.52
N PRO A 112 -9.36 -10.08 -7.15
CA PRO A 112 -9.31 -8.74 -7.72
C PRO A 112 -8.02 -8.03 -7.29
N TYR A 113 -7.45 -7.24 -8.18
CA TYR A 113 -6.44 -6.27 -7.83
C TYR A 113 -6.73 -4.92 -8.47
N LEU A 114 -6.27 -3.84 -7.83
CA LEU A 114 -6.26 -2.52 -8.43
C LEU A 114 -5.15 -1.64 -7.83
N VAL A 115 -4.67 -0.70 -8.63
CA VAL A 115 -3.86 0.45 -8.18
C VAL A 115 -4.49 1.70 -8.77
N LEU A 116 -4.77 2.68 -7.90
CA LEU A 116 -5.18 4.02 -8.28
C LEU A 116 -4.08 5.00 -7.90
N GLU A 117 -3.85 5.98 -8.77
CA GLU A 117 -2.99 7.13 -8.51
C GLU A 117 -3.81 8.40 -8.68
N ARG A 118 -3.86 9.25 -7.66
CA ARG A 118 -4.61 10.51 -7.73
C ARG A 118 -3.97 11.44 -8.75
N GLN A 119 -4.80 12.10 -9.56
CA GLN A 119 -4.31 13.17 -10.42
C GLN A 119 -4.06 14.43 -9.59
N LYS A 120 -2.89 15.05 -9.81
CA LYS A 120 -2.61 16.38 -9.26
C LYS A 120 -3.63 17.37 -9.82
N LYS A 121 -4.22 18.21 -8.96
CA LYS A 121 -5.05 19.32 -9.42
C LYS A 121 -4.21 20.17 -10.37
N LYS A 122 -4.68 20.37 -11.60
CA LYS A 122 -4.07 21.36 -12.50
C LYS A 122 -4.26 22.72 -11.85
N GLU A 123 -3.16 23.40 -11.52
CA GLU A 123 -3.23 24.81 -11.16
C GLU A 123 -3.87 25.56 -12.33
N ALA A 124 -5.07 26.10 -12.11
CA ALA A 124 -5.73 26.93 -13.09
C ALA A 124 -4.96 28.25 -13.18
N ASN A 125 -4.12 28.38 -14.21
CA ASN A 125 -3.38 29.58 -14.57
C ASN A 125 -2.63 30.24 -13.40
N ALA A 126 -1.40 29.80 -13.17
CA ALA A 126 -0.42 30.61 -12.45
C ALA A 126 -0.11 31.89 -13.26
N SER A 127 -0.96 32.92 -13.13
CA SER A 127 -0.50 34.29 -13.34
C SER A 127 0.48 34.58 -12.23
N ALA A 128 1.72 34.87 -12.61
CA ALA A 128 2.81 35.21 -11.71
C ALA A 128 2.48 36.44 -10.87
N GLU A 129 1.85 36.24 -9.72
CA GLU A 129 1.87 37.18 -8.61
C GLU A 129 2.16 36.41 -7.34
N SER A 130 3.29 36.79 -6.74
CA SER A 130 3.79 36.35 -5.45
C SER A 130 2.75 36.54 -4.35
N GLY A 131 1.94 35.51 -4.12
CA GLY A 131 1.06 35.37 -2.96
C GLY A 131 1.59 34.26 -2.06
N THR A 132 1.69 34.53 -0.76
CA THR A 132 2.11 33.61 0.30
C THR A 132 1.04 32.53 0.60
N GLY A 133 0.44 31.94 -0.42
CA GLY A 133 -0.41 30.77 -0.27
C GLY A 133 0.46 29.55 -0.08
N GLU A 134 0.44 28.97 1.11
CA GLU A 134 1.00 27.63 1.35
C GLU A 134 0.22 26.64 0.48
N HIS A 135 0.72 26.37 -0.73
CA HIS A 135 0.20 25.30 -1.56
C HIS A 135 0.76 23.98 -1.04
N GLU A 136 -0.11 23.16 -0.44
CA GLU A 136 0.24 21.82 0.03
C GLU A 136 0.86 20.99 -1.11
N HIS A 137 2.09 20.54 -0.93
CA HIS A 137 2.82 19.78 -1.95
C HIS A 137 2.57 18.28 -1.76
N GLU A 138 1.70 17.72 -2.60
CA GLU A 138 1.41 16.29 -2.64
C GLU A 138 2.53 15.51 -3.37
N GLU A 139 3.31 14.73 -2.60
CA GLU A 139 4.31 13.76 -3.05
C GLU A 139 3.66 12.40 -3.34
N GLY A 140 2.67 12.37 -4.23
CA GLY A 140 2.01 11.15 -4.70
C GLY A 140 0.96 10.59 -3.73
N VAL A 141 -0.19 10.19 -4.28
CA VAL A 141 -1.33 9.66 -3.52
C VAL A 141 -1.82 8.41 -4.24
N PHE A 142 -1.79 7.28 -3.55
CA PHE A 142 -2.07 5.97 -4.12
C PHE A 142 -3.04 5.17 -3.26
N ILE A 143 -3.84 4.36 -3.93
CA ILE A 143 -4.66 3.33 -3.29
C ILE A 143 -4.40 2.01 -4.01
N GLY A 144 -4.06 0.97 -3.27
CA GLY A 144 -3.87 -0.39 -3.80
C GLY A 144 -4.81 -1.38 -3.13
N ARG A 145 -5.19 -2.42 -3.87
CA ARG A 145 -5.98 -3.55 -3.35
C ARG A 145 -5.53 -4.84 -4.01
N VAL A 146 -5.47 -5.92 -3.22
CA VAL A 146 -5.34 -7.29 -3.70
C VAL A 146 -6.22 -8.19 -2.83
N GLY A 147 -7.23 -8.81 -3.43
CA GLY A 147 -8.20 -9.64 -2.70
C GLY A 147 -8.81 -8.91 -1.51
N GLY A 148 -8.61 -9.48 -0.32
CA GLY A 148 -9.10 -8.94 0.95
C GLY A 148 -8.19 -7.90 1.62
N TYR A 149 -7.19 -7.35 0.93
CA TYR A 149 -6.23 -6.39 1.49
C TYR A 149 -6.24 -5.09 0.70
N ALA A 150 -6.26 -3.95 1.39
CA ALA A 150 -6.15 -2.64 0.76
C ALA A 150 -5.29 -1.66 1.58
N LEU A 151 -4.55 -0.83 0.87
CA LEU A 151 -3.73 0.26 1.42
C LEU A 151 -4.06 1.56 0.71
N GLY A 152 -4.20 2.64 1.47
CA GLY A 152 -4.14 4.01 0.96
C GLY A 152 -2.90 4.68 1.52
N LEU A 153 -2.08 5.28 0.65
CA LEU A 153 -0.80 5.91 1.01
C LEU A 153 -0.69 7.28 0.36
N ALA A 154 -0.34 8.29 1.14
CA ALA A 154 -0.09 9.64 0.68
C ALA A 154 1.02 10.28 1.48
N LYS A 155 1.73 11.22 0.85
CA LYS A 155 2.67 12.10 1.52
C LYS A 155 2.40 13.55 1.12
N VAL A 156 2.08 14.38 2.10
CA VAL A 156 1.73 15.79 1.91
C VAL A 156 2.62 16.61 2.83
N ASP A 157 3.38 17.55 2.27
CA ASP A 157 4.30 18.42 3.02
C ASP A 157 5.23 17.67 3.99
N GLY A 158 5.75 16.52 3.54
CA GLY A 158 6.64 15.68 4.35
C GLY A 158 5.92 14.78 5.37
N VAL A 159 4.61 14.93 5.56
CA VAL A 159 3.79 14.14 6.48
C VAL A 159 3.18 12.94 5.76
N TYR A 160 3.31 11.77 6.35
CA TYR A 160 2.68 10.56 5.85
C TYR A 160 1.23 10.44 6.32
N HIS A 161 0.35 10.15 5.38
CA HIS A 161 -1.04 9.76 5.62
C HIS A 161 -1.23 8.35 5.07
N ALA A 162 -1.90 7.50 5.83
CA ALA A 162 -2.11 6.13 5.42
C ALA A 162 -3.35 5.52 6.03
N TRP A 163 -3.87 4.47 5.39
CA TRP A 163 -4.80 3.54 6.03
C TRP A 163 -4.59 2.14 5.50
N ARG A 164 -5.04 1.17 6.31
CA ARG A 164 -5.17 -0.24 5.92
C ARG A 164 -6.59 -0.70 6.15
N ASP A 165 -7.16 -1.30 5.13
CA ASP A 165 -8.44 -2.00 5.22
C ASP A 165 -8.24 -3.50 4.98
N SER A 166 -9.07 -4.31 5.64
CA SER A 166 -9.12 -5.76 5.47
C SER A 166 -10.55 -6.20 5.22
N LEU A 167 -10.74 -7.22 4.38
CA LEU A 167 -12.02 -7.89 4.19
C LEU A 167 -12.23 -8.93 5.30
N SER A 168 -13.34 -8.83 6.02
CA SER A 168 -13.85 -9.82 6.97
C SER A 168 -15.16 -10.44 6.46
N GLU A 169 -15.74 -11.36 7.22
CA GLU A 169 -17.08 -11.89 6.95
C GLU A 169 -18.17 -10.81 6.98
N ASN A 170 -17.93 -9.70 7.69
CA ASN A 170 -18.85 -8.57 7.80
C ASN A 170 -18.62 -7.49 6.73
N GLY A 171 -17.66 -7.70 5.82
CA GLY A 171 -17.28 -6.74 4.80
C GLY A 171 -15.93 -6.07 5.07
N TRP A 172 -15.72 -4.92 4.45
CA TRP A 172 -14.45 -4.19 4.59
C TRP A 172 -14.40 -3.42 5.90
N GLU A 173 -13.31 -3.59 6.63
CA GLU A 173 -13.06 -2.98 7.93
C GLU A 173 -11.75 -2.20 7.90
N ARG A 174 -11.78 -0.99 8.48
CA ARG A 174 -10.60 -0.16 8.73
C ARG A 174 -9.79 -0.78 9.86
N VAL A 175 -8.58 -1.26 9.56
CA VAL A 175 -7.65 -1.79 10.57
C VAL A 175 -7.02 -0.62 11.35
N TYR A 176 -6.49 0.38 10.63
CA TYR A 176 -5.95 1.61 11.20
C TYR A 176 -5.88 2.72 10.15
N GLU A 177 -5.82 3.97 10.63
CA GLU A 177 -5.66 5.18 9.83
C GLU A 177 -4.72 6.18 10.49
N PHE A 178 -4.01 6.94 9.65
CA PHE A 178 -3.06 7.96 10.04
C PHE A 178 -3.33 9.23 9.24
N SER A 179 -3.65 10.30 9.96
CA SER A 179 -3.74 11.64 9.40
C SER A 179 -3.69 12.66 10.52
N ASN A 180 -3.00 13.78 10.28
CA ASN A 180 -3.05 14.94 11.17
C ASN A 180 -4.45 15.62 11.15
N HIS A 181 -5.26 15.37 10.12
CA HIS A 181 -6.63 15.86 10.01
C HIS A 181 -7.54 14.75 9.44
N LYS A 182 -8.46 14.22 10.26
CA LYS A 182 -9.37 13.14 9.83
C LYS A 182 -10.30 13.55 8.68
N GLU A 183 -10.72 14.80 8.67
CA GLU A 183 -11.56 15.37 7.59
C GLU A 183 -10.78 15.35 6.26
N CYS A 184 -9.51 15.76 6.28
CA CYS A 184 -8.63 15.71 5.11
C CYS A 184 -8.33 14.27 4.64
N LEU A 185 -8.31 13.26 5.53
CA LEU A 185 -8.01 11.89 5.12
C LEU A 185 -9.03 11.34 4.13
N ARG A 186 -10.31 11.65 4.29
CA ARG A 186 -11.35 11.15 3.37
C ARG A 186 -11.27 11.80 2.00
N GLU A 187 -10.84 13.05 1.93
CA GLU A 187 -10.64 13.78 0.68
C GLU A 187 -9.35 13.36 -0.03
N LEU A 188 -8.27 13.14 0.74
CA LEU A 188 -6.95 12.74 0.27
C LEU A 188 -6.91 11.25 -0.10
N LEU A 189 -7.40 10.38 0.78
CA LEU A 189 -7.38 8.92 0.66
C LEU A 189 -8.80 8.35 0.91
N PRO A 190 -9.72 8.48 -0.07
CA PRO A 190 -11.06 7.95 0.04
C PRO A 190 -11.07 6.42 0.19
N THR A 191 -12.11 5.89 0.83
CA THR A 191 -12.36 4.45 0.88
C THR A 191 -12.72 3.93 -0.52
N LEU A 192 -12.25 2.72 -0.85
CA LEU A 192 -12.63 2.08 -2.11
C LEU A 192 -14.11 1.68 -2.10
N PRO A 193 -14.81 1.81 -3.24
CA PRO A 193 -16.17 1.29 -3.36
C PRO A 193 -16.18 -0.23 -3.20
N VAL A 194 -17.18 -0.73 -2.49
CA VAL A 194 -17.51 -2.16 -2.46
C VAL A 194 -18.42 -2.40 -3.66
N SER A 195 -17.90 -3.06 -4.70
CA SER A 195 -18.74 -3.53 -5.80
C SER A 195 -19.71 -4.57 -5.24
N VAL A 196 -21.02 -4.31 -5.30
CA VAL A 196 -22.04 -5.32 -4.99
C VAL A 196 -22.45 -5.96 -6.32
N PRO A 197 -22.37 -7.29 -6.48
CA PRO A 197 -22.92 -7.93 -7.68
C PRO A 197 -24.42 -7.67 -7.75
N VAL A 198 -24.89 -7.13 -8.88
CA VAL A 198 -26.27 -6.63 -9.07
C VAL A 198 -27.32 -7.75 -9.12
N SER A 199 -26.96 -9.03 -8.96
CA SER A 199 -27.85 -10.15 -9.29
C SER A 199 -27.68 -11.42 -8.45
N VAL A 200 -27.52 -11.30 -7.12
CA VAL A 200 -27.61 -12.48 -6.23
C VAL A 200 -28.99 -12.54 -5.56
N PRO A 201 -29.85 -13.55 -5.84
CA PRO A 201 -31.10 -13.74 -5.12
C PRO A 201 -30.85 -13.98 -3.62
N VAL A 202 -31.73 -13.42 -2.78
CA VAL A 202 -31.64 -13.21 -1.32
C VAL A 202 -31.46 -14.50 -0.47
N SER A 203 -31.30 -15.67 -1.06
CA SER A 203 -31.26 -16.97 -0.36
C SER A 203 -29.89 -17.64 -0.29
N VAL A 204 -28.83 -17.03 -0.82
CA VAL A 204 -27.45 -17.54 -0.71
C VAL A 204 -26.68 -16.64 0.25
N PRO A 205 -25.93 -17.16 1.24
CA PRO A 205 -24.99 -16.33 1.98
C PRO A 205 -24.07 -15.67 0.96
N VAL A 206 -24.20 -14.35 0.82
CA VAL A 206 -23.42 -13.57 -0.13
C VAL A 206 -21.98 -13.63 0.36
N SER A 207 -21.19 -14.57 -0.16
CA SER A 207 -19.74 -14.49 -0.11
C SER A 207 -19.40 -13.19 -0.83
N VAL A 208 -19.14 -12.10 -0.10
CA VAL A 208 -19.00 -10.73 -0.64
C VAL A 208 -17.96 -10.74 -1.77
N PRO A 209 -18.36 -10.75 -3.06
CA PRO A 209 -17.38 -10.78 -4.13
C PRO A 209 -16.94 -9.34 -4.30
N VAL A 210 -15.71 -9.11 -3.90
CA VAL A 210 -14.98 -7.92 -4.23
C VAL A 210 -14.58 -8.06 -5.69
N SER A 211 -15.19 -7.30 -6.57
CA SER A 211 -14.77 -7.21 -7.97
C SER A 211 -14.15 -5.84 -8.20
N VAL A 212 -13.33 -5.75 -9.24
CA VAL A 212 -12.95 -4.46 -9.78
C VAL A 212 -14.23 -3.80 -10.35
N PRO A 213 -14.55 -2.54 -10.02
CA PRO A 213 -15.73 -1.88 -10.57
C PRO A 213 -15.72 -1.88 -12.10
N GLU A 214 -16.90 -1.97 -12.72
CA GLU A 214 -17.03 -1.97 -14.17
C GLU A 214 -16.40 -0.69 -14.78
N GLY A 215 -15.66 -0.86 -15.88
CA GLY A 215 -14.97 0.23 -16.57
C GLY A 215 -13.65 0.68 -15.96
N TRP A 216 -13.28 0.18 -14.78
CA TRP A 216 -11.97 0.45 -14.17
C TRP A 216 -10.89 -0.42 -14.81
N THR A 217 -10.44 0.03 -15.99
CA THR A 217 -9.37 -0.61 -16.77
C THR A 217 -8.11 0.24 -16.72
N GLU A 218 -6.94 -0.38 -16.91
CA GLU A 218 -5.67 0.34 -16.89
C GLU A 218 -5.67 1.54 -17.86
N GLY A 219 -5.25 2.71 -17.36
CA GLY A 219 -5.26 3.99 -18.07
C GLY A 219 -6.57 4.78 -17.96
N ALA A 220 -7.66 4.18 -17.45
CA ALA A 220 -8.92 4.89 -17.26
C ALA A 220 -8.80 5.96 -16.16
N THR A 221 -9.46 7.11 -16.39
CA THR A 221 -9.67 8.10 -15.34
C THR A 221 -11.01 7.80 -14.65
N VAL A 222 -10.99 7.70 -13.32
CA VAL A 222 -12.15 7.44 -12.47
C VAL A 222 -12.28 8.53 -11.40
N LYS A 223 -13.47 8.66 -10.81
CA LYS A 223 -13.71 9.59 -9.70
C LYS A 223 -13.92 8.84 -8.41
N LEU A 224 -13.25 9.28 -7.36
CA LEU A 224 -13.51 8.88 -5.97
C LEU A 224 -13.62 10.13 -5.12
N GLY A 225 -14.80 10.33 -4.53
CA GLY A 225 -15.17 11.60 -3.94
C GLY A 225 -15.09 12.72 -4.99
N GLU A 226 -14.42 13.81 -4.63
CA GLU A 226 -14.21 14.97 -5.52
C GLU A 226 -12.93 14.88 -6.36
N SER A 227 -12.13 13.83 -6.17
CA SER A 227 -10.81 13.67 -6.78
C SER A 227 -10.86 12.77 -8.02
N GLU A 228 -10.05 13.12 -9.02
CA GLU A 228 -9.81 12.28 -10.20
C GLU A 228 -8.61 11.37 -9.98
N TRP A 229 -8.70 10.12 -10.42
CA TRP A 229 -7.70 9.08 -10.23
C TRP A 229 -7.45 8.37 -11.55
N ILE A 230 -6.21 7.98 -11.80
CA ILE A 230 -5.84 7.09 -12.91
C ILE A 230 -5.79 5.66 -12.37
N VAL A 231 -6.48 4.76 -13.04
CA VAL A 231 -6.33 3.31 -12.82
C VAL A 231 -4.99 2.90 -13.40
N ARG A 232 -4.01 2.61 -12.54
CA ARG A 232 -2.66 2.19 -12.92
C ARG A 232 -2.51 0.70 -13.13
N ALA A 233 -3.36 -0.08 -12.48
CA ALA A 233 -3.49 -1.51 -12.67
C ALA A 233 -4.89 -1.91 -12.23
N ALA A 234 -5.50 -2.87 -12.92
CA ALA A 234 -6.78 -3.46 -12.53
C ALA A 234 -6.96 -4.83 -13.20
N GLY A 235 -7.57 -5.78 -12.49
CA GLY A 235 -7.87 -7.10 -13.04
C GLY A 235 -8.08 -8.15 -11.97
N THR A 236 -7.90 -9.41 -12.36
CA THR A 236 -7.94 -10.59 -11.48
C THR A 236 -6.66 -11.40 -11.65
N VAL A 237 -6.18 -12.03 -10.57
CA VAL A 237 -4.98 -12.91 -10.58
C VAL A 237 -5.27 -14.21 -11.30
#